data_AF-A0A969F9N8-F1
#
_entry.id   AF-A0A969F9N8-F1
#
_cell.length_a   1.000
_cell.length_b   1.000
_cell.length_c   1.000
_cell.angle_alpha   90.00
_cell.angle_beta   90.00
_cell.angle_gamma   90.00
#
_symmetry.space_group_name_H-M   'P 1'
#
loop_
_entity.id
_entity.type
_entity.pdbx_description
1 polymer ?
#
loop_
_entity_poly.entity_id
_entity_poly.type
_entity_poly.pdbx_seq_one_letter_code
_entity_poly.pdbx_strand_id
1 'polypeptide(L)' 'GRELARGIARYNSQDMAKIAGHHSDKVAEILGYAYGPVVVHRNDMILL' A
#
# COMPACT_ATOMS: atom_id res chain seq x y z
N GLY A 1 -2.07 -3.20 18.97
CA GLY A 1 -3.19 -3.93 18.32
C GLY A 1 -2.75 -5.36 18.05
N ARG A 2 -3.70 -6.29 17.86
CA ARG A 2 -3.42 -7.67 17.43
C ARG A 2 -3.00 -7.68 15.96
N GLU A 3 -1.98 -8.45 15.62
CA GLU A 3 -1.58 -8.67 14.22
C GLU A 3 -2.66 -9.47 13.49
N LEU A 4 -3.12 -8.98 12.33
CA LEU A 4 -4.20 -9.60 11.56
C LEU A 4 -3.71 -10.32 10.29
N ALA A 5 -2.63 -9.84 9.69
CA ALA A 5 -2.10 -10.33 8.43
C ALA A 5 -0.64 -9.91 8.23
N ARG A 6 0.07 -10.64 7.36
CA ARG A 6 1.36 -10.25 6.77
C ARG A 6 1.30 -10.30 5.25
N GLY A 7 2.07 -9.47 4.58
CA GLY A 7 2.17 -9.53 3.13
C GLY A 7 3.27 -8.64 2.53
N ILE A 8 3.44 -8.75 1.21
CA ILE A 8 4.45 -7.97 0.47
C ILE A 8 3.90 -6.58 0.15
N ALA A 9 4.58 -5.55 0.65
CA ALA A 9 4.25 -4.16 0.35
C ALA A 9 4.81 -3.73 -1.01
N ARG A 10 3.98 -3.03 -1.79
CA ARG A 10 4.36 -2.47 -3.10
C ARG A 10 4.99 -1.08 -3.03
N TYR A 11 4.81 -0.40 -1.91
CA TYR A 11 5.39 0.91 -1.64
C TYR A 11 6.23 0.83 -0.37
N ASN A 12 7.30 1.61 -0.30
CA ASN A 12 8.11 1.73 0.91
C ASN A 12 7.32 2.47 2.01
N SER A 13 7.84 2.45 3.24
CA SER A 13 7.17 3.06 4.39
C SER A 13 6.94 4.58 4.26
N GLN A 14 7.87 5.30 3.63
CA GLN A 14 7.75 6.76 3.46
C GLN A 14 6.64 7.11 2.49
N ASP A 15 6.57 6.40 1.37
CA ASP A 15 5.56 6.63 0.35
C ASP A 15 4.18 6.14 0.80
N MET A 16 4.12 5.02 1.54
CA MET A 16 2.89 4.59 2.20
C MET A 16 2.33 5.65 3.14
N ALA A 17 3.18 6.35 3.89
CA ALA A 17 2.75 7.43 4.78
C ALA A 17 2.16 8.63 4.02
N LYS A 18 2.72 8.98 2.85
CA LYS A 18 2.23 10.09 2.01
C LYS A 18 0.86 9.80 1.37
N ILE A 19 0.60 8.55 1.00
CA ILE A 19 -0.64 8.15 0.32
C ILE A 19 -1.68 7.56 1.28
N ALA A 20 -1.36 7.46 2.58
CA ALA A 20 -2.30 6.96 3.58
C ALA A 20 -3.55 7.84 3.63
N GLY A 21 -4.73 7.23 3.47
CA GLY A 21 -6.01 7.95 3.43
C GLY A 21 -6.38 8.56 2.07
N HIS A 22 -5.53 8.42 1.06
CA HIS A 22 -5.82 8.86 -0.31
C HIS A 22 -6.39 7.73 -1.17
N HIS A 23 -7.24 8.09 -2.12
CA HIS A 23 -7.70 7.15 -3.15
C HIS A 23 -6.55 6.84 -4.12
N SER A 24 -6.54 5.64 -4.68
CA SER A 24 -5.44 5.09 -5.48
C SER A 24 -5.14 5.85 -6.77
N ASP A 25 -6.09 6.62 -7.27
CA ASP A 25 -5.97 7.53 -8.42
C ASP A 25 -5.05 8.72 -8.11
N LYS A 26 -4.98 9.14 -6.84
CA LYS A 26 -4.09 10.22 -6.39
C LYS A 26 -2.65 9.78 -6.14
N VAL A 27 -2.36 8.48 -6.17
CA VAL A 27 -1.01 7.96 -5.86
C VAL A 27 0.03 8.47 -6.84
N ALA A 28 -0.27 8.47 -8.15
CA ALA A 28 0.62 8.97 -9.18
C ALA A 28 0.88 10.48 -9.04
N GLU A 29 -0.14 11.24 -8.61
CA GLU A 29 -0.02 12.68 -8.34
C GLU A 29 0.87 12.96 -7.12
N ILE A 30 0.70 12.20 -6.03
CA ILE A 30 1.42 12.40 -4.77
C ILE A 30 2.88 11.92 -4.85
N LEU A 31 3.13 10.80 -5.53
CA LEU A 31 4.46 10.16 -5.57
C LEU A 31 5.23 10.41 -6.87
N GLY A 32 4.57 10.89 -7.92
CA GLY A 32 5.14 11.00 -9.27
C GLY A 32 5.23 9.66 -10.02
N TYR A 33 4.77 8.57 -9.40
CA TYR A 33 4.72 7.23 -9.98
C TYR A 33 3.61 6.39 -9.32
N ALA A 34 3.21 5.29 -9.95
CA ALA A 34 2.30 4.33 -9.34
C ALA A 34 2.68 2.89 -9.71
N TYR A 35 2.74 2.00 -8.71
CA TYR A 35 2.92 0.55 -8.86
C TYR A 35 1.57 -0.20 -8.78
N GLY A 36 0.53 0.43 -9.33
CA GLY A 36 -0.85 -0.03 -9.28
C GLY A 36 -1.63 0.45 -8.05
N PRO A 37 -2.92 0.07 -7.96
CA PRO A 37 -3.85 0.74 -7.05
C PRO A 37 -3.84 0.23 -5.61
N VAL A 38 -3.02 -0.78 -5.28
CA VAL A 38 -3.06 -1.48 -3.98
C VAL A 38 -1.69 -1.46 -3.30
N VAL A 39 -1.70 -1.31 -1.97
CA VAL A 39 -0.47 -1.29 -1.16
C VAL A 39 0.05 -2.69 -0.86
N VAL A 40 -0.85 -3.63 -0.53
CA VAL A 40 -0.57 -5.06 -0.43
C VAL A 40 -1.63 -5.77 -1.27
N HIS A 41 -1.20 -6.60 -2.21
CA HIS A 41 -2.12 -7.37 -3.03
C HIS A 41 -2.60 -8.60 -2.26
N ARG A 42 -3.88 -9.00 -2.43
CA ARG A 42 -4.46 -10.14 -1.70
C ARG A 42 -3.72 -11.47 -1.92
N ASN A 43 -3.12 -11.64 -3.10
CA ASN A 43 -2.36 -12.86 -3.41
C ASN A 43 -1.01 -12.90 -2.67
N ASP A 44 -0.52 -11.74 -2.23
CA ASP A 44 0.75 -11.60 -1.52
C ASP A 44 0.51 -11.37 -0.02
N MET A 45 -0.69 -11.70 0.48
CA MET A 45 -1.12 -11.51 1.86
C MET A 45 -1.57 -12.83 2.48
N ILE A 46 -1.21 -13.05 3.74
CA ILE A 46 -1.59 -14.21 4.56
C ILE A 46 -2.20 -13.70 5.86
N LEU A 47 -3.33 -14.30 6.27
CA LEU A 47 -3.99 -14.05 7.56
C LEU A 47 -3.35 -14.86 8.70
N LEU A 48 -3.38 -14.32 9.92
CA LEU A 48 -2.81 -14.95 11.13
C LEU A 48 -3.87 -15.52 12.08
#